data_AF-A0A3M6US34-F1
#
_entry.id   AF-A0A3M6US34-F1
#
_cell.length_a   1.000
_cell.length_b   1.000
_cell.length_c   1.000
_cell.angle_alpha   90.00
_cell.angle_beta   90.00
_cell.angle_gamma   90.00
#
_symmetry.space_group_name_H-M   'P 1'
#
loop_
_entity.id
_entity.type
_entity.pdbx_description
1 polymer ?
#
loop_
_entity_poly.entity_id
_entity_poly.type
_entity_poly.pdbx_seq_one_letter_code
_entity_poly.pdbx_strand_id
1 'polypeptide(L)'
;MQRVALLLLGFMASCEGLSHLVGYYPLNFSSKANDYSPSKNPAGIISNAQPALGHYGEVGGSYQFTGARSPPSYIYLNESYHLNT
;
A
#
# COMPACT_ATOMS: atom_id res chain seq x y z
N MET A 1 -34.80 30.08 16.45
CA MET A 1 -33.37 29.72 16.63
C MET A 1 -33.04 28.45 15.84
N GLN A 2 -33.04 28.51 14.50
CA GLN A 2 -32.84 27.31 13.68
C GLN A 2 -32.22 27.64 12.32
N ARG A 3 -31.10 28.39 12.33
CA ARG A 3 -30.29 28.65 11.14
C ARG A 3 -28.78 28.46 11.33
N VAL A 4 -28.33 28.14 12.55
CA VAL A 4 -26.89 27.96 12.86
C VAL A 4 -26.46 26.50 12.77
N ALA A 5 -27.37 25.54 13.02
CA ALA A 5 -27.04 24.11 12.98
C ALA A 5 -26.72 23.58 11.57
N LEU A 6 -27.22 24.21 10.51
CA LEU A 6 -27.04 23.72 9.15
C LEU A 6 -25.65 24.05 8.57
N LEU A 7 -24.98 25.10 9.06
CA LEU A 7 -23.64 25.46 8.61
C LEU A 7 -22.58 24.48 9.12
N LEU A 8 -22.77 23.91 10.32
CA LEU A 8 -21.84 22.95 10.90
C LEU A 8 -21.94 21.57 10.24
N LEU A 9 -23.14 21.14 9.82
CA LEU A 9 -23.34 19.91 9.05
C LEU A 9 -22.88 20.03 7.59
N GLY A 10 -23.01 21.20 6.97
CA GLY A 10 -22.57 21.44 5.59
C GLY A 10 -21.04 21.37 5.41
N PHE A 11 -20.26 21.69 6.45
CA PHE A 11 -18.79 21.65 6.41
C PHE A 11 -18.22 20.24 6.59
N MET A 12 -18.99 19.30 7.13
CA MET A 12 -18.58 17.89 7.28
C MET A 12 -18.81 17.06 6.00
N ALA A 13 -19.69 17.51 5.11
CA ALA A 13 -20.03 16.80 3.87
C ALA A 13 -19.02 17.00 2.72
N SER A 14 -17.91 17.71 2.94
CA SER A 14 -16.86 17.93 1.92
C SER A 14 -15.70 16.94 1.98
N CYS A 15 -15.64 16.04 2.98
CA CYS A 15 -14.54 15.07 3.08
C CYS A 15 -14.78 13.75 2.33
N GLU A 16 -16.00 13.51 1.82
CA GLU A 16 -16.42 12.29 1.11
C GLU A 16 -15.73 12.12 -0.28
N GLY A 17 -14.78 12.99 -0.63
CA GLY A 17 -13.97 12.92 -1.85
C GLY A 17 -12.48 12.69 -1.63
N LEU A 18 -12.02 12.52 -0.38
CA LEU A 18 -10.63 12.16 -0.11
C LEU A 18 -10.41 10.69 -0.48
N SER A 19 -9.70 10.45 -1.58
CA SER A 19 -9.19 9.13 -1.93
C SER A 19 -8.51 8.50 -0.71
N HIS A 20 -9.14 7.51 -0.10
CA HIS A 20 -8.57 6.80 1.03
C HIS A 20 -7.45 5.90 0.49
N LEU A 21 -6.21 6.15 0.94
CA LEU A 21 -5.09 5.27 0.64
C LEU A 21 -5.30 3.91 1.34
N VAL A 22 -5.72 2.91 0.57
CA VAL A 22 -6.03 1.55 1.06
C VAL A 22 -4.84 0.59 1.04
N GLY A 23 -3.68 1.05 0.53
CA GLY A 23 -2.45 0.26 0.52
C GLY A 23 -1.25 1.06 0.00
N TYR A 24 -0.09 0.88 0.63
CA TYR A 24 1.16 1.52 0.25
C TYR A 24 2.33 0.57 0.50
N TYR A 25 2.94 0.10 -0.59
CA TYR A 25 4.03 -0.88 -0.57
C TYR A 25 5.24 -0.31 -1.28
N PRO A 26 6.21 0.26 -0.56
CA PRO A 26 7.41 0.86 -1.17
C PRO A 26 8.35 -0.15 -1.87
N LEU A 27 8.21 -1.45 -1.59
CA LEU A 27 8.96 -2.56 -2.17
C LEU A 27 10.50 -2.35 -2.19
N ASN A 28 11.08 -2.07 -1.03
CA ASN A 28 12.52 -2.02 -0.81
C ASN A 28 12.96 -2.97 0.32
N PHE A 29 14.27 -3.08 0.56
CA PHE A 29 14.84 -3.98 1.57
C PHE A 29 14.26 -3.77 2.97
N SER A 30 13.98 -2.51 3.34
CA SER A 30 13.45 -2.14 4.65
C SER A 30 11.96 -2.43 4.75
N SER A 31 11.18 -2.01 3.77
CA SER A 31 9.73 -2.18 3.77
C SER A 31 9.32 -3.63 3.52
N LYS A 32 10.11 -4.36 2.74
CA LYS A 32 9.74 -5.65 2.14
C LYS A 32 8.38 -5.51 1.46
N ALA A 33 7.54 -6.54 1.55
CA ALA A 33 6.15 -6.54 1.06
C ALA A 33 5.13 -6.11 2.14
N ASN A 34 5.55 -5.30 3.12
CA ASN A 34 4.63 -4.81 4.15
C ASN A 34 3.87 -3.56 3.68
N ASP A 35 2.64 -3.43 4.16
CA ASP A 35 1.83 -2.23 3.96
C ASP A 35 2.20 -1.14 4.98
N TYR A 36 2.49 0.06 4.47
CA TYR A 36 2.78 1.25 5.25
C TYR A 36 1.62 2.27 5.24
N SER A 37 0.48 1.89 4.65
CA SER A 37 -0.73 2.70 4.70
C SER A 37 -1.40 2.64 6.09
N PRO A 38 -2.35 3.56 6.37
CA PRO A 38 -3.19 3.48 7.56
C PRO A 38 -4.02 2.19 7.66
N SER A 39 -4.32 1.54 6.52
CA SER A 39 -5.09 0.29 6.48
C SER A 39 -4.34 -0.89 7.10
N LYS A 40 -3.01 -0.85 7.17
CA LYS A 40 -2.15 -1.88 7.79
C LYS A 40 -2.54 -3.29 7.34
N ASN A 41 -2.63 -3.48 6.02
CA ASN A 41 -2.96 -4.78 5.45
C ASN A 41 -1.93 -5.84 5.90
N PRO A 42 -2.31 -7.13 5.96
CA PRO A 42 -1.37 -8.18 6.34
C PRO A 42 -0.10 -8.17 5.49
N ALA A 43 1.03 -8.55 6.09
CA ALA A 43 2.31 -8.63 5.40
C ALA A 43 2.22 -9.50 4.14
N GLY A 44 2.77 -9.01 3.04
CA GLY A 44 2.87 -9.76 1.80
C GLY A 44 3.90 -10.89 1.85
N ILE A 45 3.89 -11.72 0.81
CA ILE A 45 4.80 -12.87 0.65
C ILE A 45 5.78 -12.55 -0.47
N ILE A 46 7.06 -12.83 -0.25
CA ILE A 46 8.10 -12.71 -1.27
C ILE A 46 8.65 -14.12 -1.55
N SER A 47 8.53 -14.57 -2.80
CA SER A 47 9.09 -15.84 -3.27
C SER A 47 10.08 -15.56 -4.39
N ASN A 48 11.33 -16.03 -4.25
CA ASN A 48 12.37 -15.95 -5.28
C ASN A 48 12.55 -14.58 -5.96
N ALA A 49 12.24 -13.51 -5.22
CA ALA A 49 12.60 -12.14 -5.55
C ALA A 49 13.55 -11.64 -4.46
N GLN A 50 14.62 -10.96 -4.87
CA GLN A 50 15.67 -10.51 -3.96
C GLN A 50 15.86 -8.99 -4.07
N PRO A 51 16.20 -8.31 -2.97
CA PRO A 51 16.54 -6.89 -3.00
C PRO A 51 17.65 -6.60 -4.02
N ALA A 52 17.47 -5.56 -4.82
CA ALA A 52 18.40 -5.12 -5.85
C ALA A 52 18.60 -3.60 -5.78
N LEU A 53 19.48 -3.07 -6.65
CA LEU A 53 19.69 -1.63 -6.73
C LEU A 53 18.41 -0.92 -7.19
N GLY A 54 18.09 0.20 -6.54
CA GLY A 54 17.02 1.11 -6.96
C GLY A 54 17.37 1.85 -8.25
N HIS A 55 16.41 2.64 -8.74
CA HIS A 55 16.56 3.41 -9.98
C HIS A 55 17.77 4.38 -9.93
N TYR A 56 18.11 4.91 -8.75
CA TYR A 56 19.26 5.79 -8.56
C TYR A 56 20.45 5.08 -7.89
N GLY A 57 20.49 3.75 -7.89
CA GLY A 57 21.59 2.96 -7.32
C GLY A 57 21.49 2.71 -5.81
N GLU A 58 20.33 2.95 -5.21
CA GLU A 58 20.11 2.71 -3.77
C GLU A 58 20.19 1.21 -3.47
N VAL A 59 21.02 0.83 -2.51
CA VAL A 59 21.14 -0.57 -2.08
C VAL A 59 19.79 -1.06 -1.56
N GLY A 60 19.22 -2.07 -2.21
CA GLY A 60 17.92 -2.63 -1.84
C GLY A 60 16.73 -1.73 -2.16
N GLY A 61 16.89 -0.74 -3.06
CA GLY A 61 15.81 0.17 -3.47
C GLY A 61 14.78 -0.45 -4.42
N SER A 62 14.99 -1.70 -4.86
CA SER A 62 14.06 -2.45 -5.69
C SER A 62 14.11 -3.95 -5.39
N TYR A 63 13.30 -4.74 -6.11
CA TYR A 63 13.36 -6.20 -6.13
C TYR A 63 13.65 -6.71 -7.54
N GLN A 64 14.57 -7.68 -7.64
CA GLN A 64 14.82 -8.44 -8.85
C GLN A 64 14.09 -9.79 -8.78
N PHE A 65 13.23 -10.05 -9.76
CA PHE A 65 12.60 -11.34 -9.96
C PHE A 65 13.58 -12.26 -10.70
N THR A 66 13.88 -13.41 -10.11
CA THR A 66 14.87 -14.34 -10.66
C THR A 66 14.38 -15.06 -11.93
N GLY A 67 13.08 -15.06 -12.20
CA GLY A 67 12.48 -15.84 -13.30
C GLY A 67 12.56 -17.36 -13.08
N ALA A 68 12.93 -17.79 -11.87
CA ALA A 68 12.92 -19.19 -11.49
C ALA A 68 11.52 -19.78 -11.71
N ARG A 69 11.45 -21.01 -12.23
CA ARG A 69 10.17 -21.70 -12.49
C ARG A 69 9.66 -22.47 -11.28
N SER A 70 10.54 -22.90 -10.38
CA SER A 70 10.18 -23.70 -9.22
C SER A 70 11.15 -23.48 -8.05
N PRO A 71 10.76 -22.75 -6.98
CA PRO A 71 9.51 -21.97 -6.89
C PRO A 71 9.48 -20.81 -7.90
N PRO A 72 8.29 -20.34 -8.33
CA PRO A 72 8.18 -19.14 -9.15
C PRO A 72 8.63 -17.88 -8.38
N SER A 73 9.17 -16.90 -9.10
CA SER A 73 9.46 -15.58 -8.53
C SER A 73 8.20 -14.72 -8.54
N TYR A 74 7.70 -14.32 -7.36
CA TYR A 74 6.54 -13.43 -7.21
C TYR A 74 6.58 -12.64 -5.89
N ILE A 75 5.84 -11.53 -5.86
CA ILE A 75 5.48 -10.80 -4.65
C ILE A 75 3.96 -10.82 -4.58
N TYR A 76 3.42 -11.39 -3.51
CA TYR A 76 1.98 -11.43 -3.24
C TYR A 76 1.64 -10.38 -2.19
N LEU A 77 0.79 -9.43 -2.55
CA LEU A 77 0.28 -8.40 -1.63
C LEU A 77 -1.12 -8.80 -1.19
N ASN A 78 -1.36 -8.85 0.11
CA ASN A 78 -2.68 -9.19 0.61
C ASN A 78 -3.66 -8.05 0.30
N GLU A 79 -4.90 -8.43 -0.03
CA GLU A 79 -5.96 -7.46 -0.29
C GLU A 79 -6.23 -6.64 0.97
N SER A 80 -6.58 -5.37 0.74
CA SER A 80 -7.14 -4.58 1.81
C SER A 80 -8.57 -5.02 2.08
N TYR A 81 -8.92 -5.21 3.36
CA TYR A 81 -10.33 -5.41 3.76
C TYR A 81 -11.25 -4.27 3.29
N HIS A 82 -10.69 -3.11 2.91
CA HIS A 82 -11.40 -1.94 2.38
C HIS A 82 -11.70 -1.99 0.87
N LEU A 83 -11.21 -2.99 0.14
CA LEU A 83 -11.49 -3.16 -1.31
C LEU A 83 -12.66 -4.11 -1.59
N ASN A 84 -13.27 -4.68 -0.55
CA ASN A 84 -14.40 -5.61 -0.64
C ASN A 84 -15.75 -4.96 -0.25
N THR A 85 -15.86 -3.64 -0.41
CA THR A 85 -17.06 -2.83 -0.17
C THR A 85 -17.44 -2.10 -1.44
#